data_AF-A0A1I2IWT5-F1
#
_entry.id   AF-A0A1I2IWT5-F1
#
_cell.length_a   1.000
_cell.length_b   1.000
_cell.length_c   1.000
_cell.angle_alpha   90.00
_cell.angle_beta   90.00
_cell.angle_gamma   90.00
#
_symmetry.space_group_name_H-M   'P 1'
#
loop_
_entity.id
_entity.type
_entity.pdbx_description
1 polymer ?
#
loop_
_entity_poly.entity_id
_entity_poly.type
_entity_poly.pdbx_seq_one_letter_code
_entity_poly.pdbx_strand_id
1 'polypeptide(L)'
;VAAGKTEAVVSIAQVGTGETKVYVSATEAGKQESDRLEVTVAAEAKTAKVAASDVVAVNNAGSADTFTVKAAVGTIVKVYDLETAGKVLGTATVAAGKTEAVVSIAQVGTAETKVYVSATETGKLESDRLEVTLAAEGKTDKVATGNITVANNVGKADTITVPAAVGAVVKVYDAATAGKLLGSAAVATGKTEGIVSISQLGVDATKVYVSVTETGKQESEREEVAVAAEAVTIAPAESAITIVNNAGKADTITVTDVVAGDIVKIFRTGTTTVIGSAIIAAGKLEATISIAQLGVDASSVDVTITSKDKRESTKTTKSYDAEA
;
A
#
# COMPACT_ATOMS: atom_id res chain seq x y z
N VAL A 1 -15.04 -34.88 64.55
CA VAL A 1 -13.72 -34.23 64.79
C VAL A 1 -12.69 -35.34 65.00
N ALA A 2 -11.53 -35.28 64.35
CA ALA A 2 -10.50 -36.30 64.57
C ALA A 2 -9.99 -36.29 66.02
N ALA A 3 -9.57 -37.43 66.55
CA ALA A 3 -9.11 -37.56 67.93
C ALA A 3 -7.99 -36.53 68.23
N GLY A 4 -8.16 -35.76 69.30
CA GLY A 4 -7.20 -34.72 69.73
C GLY A 4 -7.34 -33.35 69.04
N LYS A 5 -8.38 -33.13 68.21
CA LYS A 5 -8.67 -31.82 67.61
C LYS A 5 -9.90 -31.16 68.24
N THR A 6 -9.94 -29.83 68.21
CA THR A 6 -11.08 -29.02 68.68
C THR A 6 -11.96 -28.50 67.53
N GLU A 7 -11.54 -28.72 66.28
CA GLU A 7 -12.19 -28.16 65.08
C GLU A 7 -12.43 -29.25 64.03
N ALA A 8 -13.57 -29.15 63.32
CA ALA A 8 -13.83 -29.88 62.09
C ALA A 8 -13.92 -28.88 60.93
N VAL A 9 -13.13 -29.12 59.88
CA VAL A 9 -13.25 -28.39 58.61
C VAL A 9 -14.20 -29.17 57.71
N VAL A 10 -15.29 -28.54 57.29
CA VAL A 10 -16.22 -29.09 56.30
C VAL A 10 -16.00 -28.35 54.99
N SER A 11 -15.49 -29.05 53.99
CA SER A 11 -15.40 -28.52 52.63
C SER A 11 -16.68 -28.87 51.89
N ILE A 12 -17.37 -27.85 51.39
CA ILE A 12 -18.56 -28.00 50.55
C ILE A 12 -18.21 -27.62 49.10
N ALA A 13 -18.89 -28.24 48.14
CA ALA A 13 -18.83 -27.80 46.74
C ALA A 13 -19.44 -26.39 46.59
N GLN A 14 -19.17 -25.72 45.47
CA GLN A 14 -19.72 -24.41 45.14
C GLN A 14 -21.25 -24.39 45.32
N VAL A 15 -21.76 -23.46 46.13
CA VAL A 15 -23.19 -23.36 46.51
C VAL A 15 -24.00 -22.41 45.61
N GLY A 16 -23.41 -21.96 44.50
CA GLY A 16 -23.98 -21.00 43.57
C GLY A 16 -23.22 -19.66 43.59
N THR A 17 -23.57 -18.77 42.66
CA THR A 17 -22.90 -17.46 42.48
C THR A 17 -23.54 -16.35 43.30
N GLY A 18 -24.79 -16.54 43.73
CA GLY A 18 -25.53 -15.62 44.58
C GLY A 18 -25.30 -15.88 46.06
N GLU A 19 -25.68 -14.90 46.89
CA GLU A 19 -25.69 -15.08 48.32
C GLU A 19 -26.58 -16.27 48.70
N THR A 20 -26.04 -17.20 49.47
CA THR A 20 -26.70 -18.47 49.78
C THR A 20 -26.60 -18.77 51.27
N LYS A 21 -27.70 -19.23 51.85
CA LYS A 21 -27.74 -19.69 53.24
C LYS A 21 -27.42 -21.17 53.31
N VAL A 22 -26.43 -21.53 54.13
CA VAL A 22 -26.13 -22.93 54.48
C VAL A 22 -26.43 -23.18 55.94
N TYR A 23 -26.84 -24.39 56.28
CA TYR A 23 -27.21 -24.76 57.64
C TYR A 23 -26.25 -25.83 58.13
N VAL A 24 -25.57 -25.58 59.25
CA VAL A 24 -24.61 -26.51 59.86
C VAL A 24 -25.10 -26.97 61.22
N SER A 25 -25.02 -28.27 61.46
CA SER A 25 -25.30 -28.91 62.76
C SER A 25 -24.17 -29.89 63.07
N ALA A 26 -24.03 -30.22 64.35
CA ALA A 26 -23.03 -31.17 64.81
C ALA A 26 -23.66 -32.21 65.74
N THR A 27 -23.19 -33.46 65.66
CA THR A 27 -23.61 -34.55 66.53
C THR A 27 -22.37 -35.11 67.24
N GLU A 28 -22.45 -35.21 68.56
CA GLU A 28 -21.44 -35.85 69.41
C GLU A 28 -21.90 -37.25 69.79
N ALA A 29 -20.96 -38.21 69.91
CA ALA A 29 -21.30 -39.59 70.25
C ALA A 29 -22.09 -39.66 71.57
N GLY A 30 -23.28 -40.28 71.54
CA GLY A 30 -24.16 -40.41 72.70
C GLY A 30 -25.01 -39.18 73.03
N LYS A 31 -24.98 -38.12 72.22
CA LYS A 31 -25.81 -36.91 72.38
C LYS A 31 -26.74 -36.70 71.17
N GLN A 32 -27.77 -35.88 71.35
CA GLN A 32 -28.64 -35.42 70.25
C GLN A 32 -27.89 -34.42 69.36
N GLU A 33 -28.26 -34.36 68.08
CA GLU A 33 -27.75 -33.38 67.11
C GLU A 33 -28.09 -31.96 67.58
N SER A 34 -27.16 -31.02 67.36
CA SER A 34 -27.37 -29.62 67.69
C SER A 34 -28.47 -28.98 66.83
N ASP A 35 -29.00 -27.85 67.29
CA ASP A 35 -29.74 -26.96 66.40
C ASP A 35 -28.88 -26.56 65.20
N ARG A 36 -29.56 -26.33 64.06
CA ARG A 36 -28.91 -25.88 62.84
C ARG A 36 -28.54 -24.41 62.99
N LEU A 37 -27.25 -24.11 62.87
CA LEU A 37 -26.76 -22.75 62.71
C LEU A 37 -26.88 -22.35 61.24
N GLU A 38 -27.60 -21.28 60.97
CA GLU A 38 -27.61 -20.63 59.67
C GLU A 38 -26.32 -19.85 59.46
N VAL A 39 -25.67 -20.07 58.32
CA VAL A 39 -24.47 -19.37 57.89
C VAL A 39 -24.73 -18.77 56.51
N THR A 40 -24.58 -17.46 56.38
CA THR A 40 -24.67 -16.79 55.09
C THR A 40 -23.33 -16.89 54.36
N VAL A 41 -23.36 -17.48 53.17
CA VAL A 41 -22.25 -17.48 52.22
C VAL A 41 -22.47 -16.29 51.29
N ALA A 42 -21.53 -15.34 51.28
CA ALA A 42 -21.59 -14.17 50.42
C ALA A 42 -21.59 -14.55 48.93
N ALA A 43 -22.22 -13.71 48.10
CA ALA A 43 -22.16 -13.85 46.65
C ALA A 43 -20.71 -13.81 46.15
N GLU A 44 -20.46 -14.51 45.04
CA GLU A 44 -19.15 -14.47 44.40
C GLU A 44 -18.84 -13.07 43.88
N ALA A 45 -17.61 -12.61 44.07
CA ALA A 45 -17.20 -11.29 43.59
C ALA A 45 -17.28 -11.23 42.05
N LYS A 46 -17.86 -10.15 41.52
CA LYS A 46 -17.97 -9.90 40.08
C LYS A 46 -16.90 -8.92 39.62
N THR A 47 -16.33 -9.15 38.45
CA THR A 47 -15.41 -8.20 37.81
C THR A 47 -16.15 -6.91 37.49
N ALA A 48 -15.50 -5.75 37.73
CA ALA A 48 -16.09 -4.47 37.39
C ALA A 48 -16.32 -4.36 35.89
N LYS A 49 -17.38 -3.65 35.48
CA LYS A 49 -17.65 -3.39 34.06
C LYS A 49 -16.48 -2.61 33.44
N VAL A 50 -16.04 -3.04 32.26
CA VAL A 50 -14.99 -2.36 31.49
C VAL A 50 -15.40 -0.91 31.23
N ALA A 51 -14.50 0.03 31.44
CA ALA A 51 -14.75 1.45 31.15
C ALA A 51 -14.55 1.74 29.66
N ALA A 52 -15.38 2.61 29.09
CA ALA A 52 -15.25 2.98 27.67
C ALA A 52 -13.89 3.63 27.34
N SER A 53 -13.33 4.39 28.28
CA SER A 53 -11.99 5.01 28.13
C SER A 53 -10.84 4.01 28.10
N ASP A 54 -11.09 2.77 28.51
CA ASP A 54 -10.10 1.69 28.54
C ASP A 54 -10.12 0.81 27.29
N VAL A 55 -11.03 1.10 26.34
CA VAL A 55 -11.18 0.33 25.11
C VAL A 55 -10.84 1.20 23.90
N VAL A 56 -9.92 0.72 23.08
CA VAL A 56 -9.66 1.25 21.73
C VAL A 56 -10.03 0.15 20.74
N ALA A 57 -11.03 0.41 19.91
CA ALA A 57 -11.46 -0.50 18.85
C ALA A 57 -11.05 0.07 17.48
N VAL A 58 -10.56 -0.80 16.60
CA VAL A 58 -10.16 -0.44 15.24
C VAL A 58 -10.79 -1.42 14.27
N ASN A 59 -11.60 -0.89 13.35
CA ASN A 59 -12.16 -1.62 12.22
C ASN A 59 -11.15 -1.55 11.06
N ASN A 60 -10.47 -2.66 10.79
CA ASN A 60 -9.33 -2.71 9.87
C ASN A 60 -9.80 -3.21 8.51
N ALA A 61 -9.65 -2.37 7.48
CA ALA A 61 -10.01 -2.76 6.12
C ALA A 61 -9.23 -3.99 5.63
N GLY A 62 -9.96 -5.01 5.18
CA GLY A 62 -9.39 -6.22 4.60
C GLY A 62 -8.57 -7.09 5.58
N SER A 63 -8.66 -6.84 6.89
CA SER A 63 -7.93 -7.56 7.94
C SER A 63 -8.84 -7.82 9.15
N ALA A 64 -8.31 -8.51 10.17
CA ALA A 64 -9.03 -8.70 11.43
C ALA A 64 -9.20 -7.38 12.19
N ASP A 65 -10.37 -7.17 12.80
CA ASP A 65 -10.62 -6.01 13.65
C ASP A 65 -10.01 -6.24 15.03
N THR A 66 -9.60 -5.16 15.68
CA THR A 66 -8.82 -5.24 16.92
C THR A 66 -9.41 -4.41 18.04
N PHE A 67 -9.39 -4.97 19.26
CA PHE A 67 -9.76 -4.29 20.50
C PHE A 67 -8.57 -4.32 21.42
N THR A 68 -8.09 -3.15 21.80
CA THR A 68 -7.10 -2.99 22.87
C THR A 68 -7.84 -2.58 24.13
N VAL A 69 -7.78 -3.42 25.17
CA VAL A 69 -8.52 -3.23 26.42
C VAL A 69 -7.54 -3.17 27.59
N LYS A 70 -7.52 -2.04 28.31
CA LYS A 70 -6.74 -1.88 29.55
C LYS A 70 -7.35 -2.69 30.68
N ALA A 71 -6.53 -3.53 31.30
CA ALA A 71 -6.92 -4.36 32.43
C ALA A 71 -5.68 -4.90 33.17
N ALA A 72 -5.90 -5.42 34.38
CA ALA A 72 -4.84 -6.06 35.15
C ALA A 72 -4.30 -7.33 34.46
N VAL A 73 -3.03 -7.68 34.72
CA VAL A 73 -2.41 -8.93 34.26
C VAL A 73 -3.26 -10.14 34.65
N GLY A 74 -3.41 -11.08 33.72
CA GLY A 74 -4.22 -12.30 33.93
C GLY A 74 -5.71 -12.10 33.71
N THR A 75 -6.20 -10.86 33.54
CA THR A 75 -7.60 -10.62 33.17
C THR A 75 -7.87 -11.15 31.76
N ILE A 76 -8.95 -11.92 31.63
CA ILE A 76 -9.43 -12.44 30.35
C ILE A 76 -10.43 -11.44 29.79
N VAL A 77 -10.23 -11.00 28.54
CA VAL A 77 -11.13 -10.13 27.80
C VAL A 77 -11.82 -10.93 26.70
N LYS A 78 -13.12 -10.70 26.52
CA LYS A 78 -13.92 -11.32 25.46
C LYS A 78 -14.71 -10.27 24.71
N VAL A 79 -14.85 -10.47 23.40
CA VAL A 79 -15.67 -9.64 22.50
C VAL A 79 -16.84 -10.49 22.00
N TYR A 80 -18.03 -9.91 21.92
CA TYR A 80 -19.29 -10.58 21.58
C TYR A 80 -20.09 -9.80 20.52
N ASP A 81 -20.95 -10.52 19.80
CA ASP A 81 -21.88 -9.96 18.82
C ASP A 81 -23.14 -9.30 19.43
N LEU A 82 -23.58 -9.76 20.60
CA LEU A 82 -24.80 -9.29 21.27
C LEU A 82 -24.56 -8.92 22.73
N GLU A 83 -25.46 -8.10 23.29
CA GLU A 83 -25.39 -7.64 24.69
C GLU A 83 -25.61 -8.78 25.69
N THR A 84 -26.53 -9.70 25.36
CA THR A 84 -26.87 -10.85 26.21
C THR A 84 -26.93 -12.11 25.35
N ALA A 85 -26.48 -13.24 25.91
CA ALA A 85 -26.41 -14.54 25.22
C ALA A 85 -25.68 -14.56 23.85
N GLY A 86 -24.91 -13.50 23.53
CA GLY A 86 -24.14 -13.42 22.30
C GLY A 86 -22.98 -14.42 22.22
N LYS A 87 -22.59 -14.74 20.99
CA LYS A 87 -21.43 -15.56 20.64
C LYS A 87 -20.13 -14.80 20.92
N VAL A 88 -19.12 -15.49 21.45
CA VAL A 88 -17.76 -14.95 21.55
C VAL A 88 -17.17 -14.84 20.14
N LEU A 89 -16.84 -13.61 19.73
CA LEU A 89 -16.15 -13.30 18.48
C LEU A 89 -14.63 -13.44 18.62
N GLY A 90 -14.10 -13.12 19.79
CA GLY A 90 -12.69 -13.27 20.11
C GLY A 90 -12.41 -13.15 21.60
N THR A 91 -11.24 -13.61 22.01
CA THR A 91 -10.77 -13.53 23.39
C THR A 91 -9.27 -13.33 23.45
N ALA A 92 -8.79 -12.63 24.48
CA ALA A 92 -7.39 -12.50 24.80
C ALA A 92 -7.21 -12.38 26.32
N THR A 93 -6.03 -12.74 26.82
CA THR A 93 -5.67 -12.54 28.23
C THR A 93 -4.56 -11.50 28.32
N VAL A 94 -4.63 -10.60 29.31
CA VAL A 94 -3.54 -9.65 29.57
C VAL A 94 -2.30 -10.45 29.98
N ALA A 95 -1.29 -10.48 29.11
CA ALA A 95 -0.08 -11.25 29.32
C ALA A 95 0.77 -10.68 30.48
N ALA A 96 1.64 -11.52 31.05
CA ALA A 96 2.57 -11.09 32.09
C ALA A 96 3.41 -9.88 31.63
N GLY A 97 3.49 -8.86 32.48
CA GLY A 97 4.22 -7.61 32.19
C GLY A 97 3.52 -6.67 31.20
N LYS A 98 2.26 -6.93 30.84
CA LYS A 98 1.42 -6.04 30.04
C LYS A 98 0.31 -5.41 30.89
N THR A 99 -0.28 -4.34 30.40
CA THR A 99 -1.40 -3.62 31.04
C THR A 99 -2.68 -3.67 30.20
N GLU A 100 -2.62 -4.36 29.06
CA GLU A 100 -3.65 -4.39 28.04
C GLU A 100 -3.71 -5.78 27.39
N ALA A 101 -4.92 -6.18 26.97
CA ALA A 101 -5.15 -7.32 26.10
C ALA A 101 -5.55 -6.82 24.71
N VAL A 102 -4.99 -7.43 23.66
CA VAL A 102 -5.39 -7.17 22.27
C VAL A 102 -6.22 -8.35 21.78
N VAL A 103 -7.51 -8.14 21.57
CA VAL A 103 -8.42 -9.13 21.00
C VAL A 103 -8.53 -8.88 19.50
N SER A 104 -8.22 -9.89 18.70
CA SER A 104 -8.50 -9.88 17.26
C SER A 104 -9.79 -10.65 16.96
N ILE A 105 -10.67 -10.07 16.15
CA ILE A 105 -11.91 -10.71 15.69
C ILE A 105 -11.94 -10.74 14.16
N ALA A 106 -12.76 -11.64 13.61
CA ALA A 106 -13.05 -11.62 12.18
C ALA A 106 -13.70 -10.28 11.79
N GLN A 107 -13.44 -9.85 10.55
CA GLN A 107 -13.88 -8.57 10.01
C GLN A 107 -15.40 -8.40 10.12
N VAL A 108 -15.86 -7.30 10.71
CA VAL A 108 -17.30 -7.04 10.96
C VAL A 108 -18.01 -6.30 9.81
N GLY A 109 -17.27 -5.86 8.80
CA GLY A 109 -17.75 -5.14 7.64
C GLY A 109 -17.30 -3.67 7.62
N THR A 110 -17.57 -2.99 6.51
CA THR A 110 -17.11 -1.61 6.29
C THR A 110 -17.93 -0.56 7.04
N ALA A 111 -19.14 -0.90 7.47
CA ALA A 111 -20.06 0.00 8.15
C ALA A 111 -19.82 0.03 9.67
N GLU A 112 -20.28 1.11 10.29
CA GLU A 112 -20.33 1.19 11.75
C GLU A 112 -21.11 0.00 12.32
N THR A 113 -20.51 -0.69 13.30
CA THR A 113 -21.04 -1.92 13.87
C THR A 113 -20.90 -1.90 15.38
N LYS A 114 -21.93 -2.36 16.09
CA LYS A 114 -21.89 -2.53 17.54
C LYS A 114 -21.40 -3.92 17.91
N VAL A 115 -20.51 -3.98 18.89
CA VAL A 115 -20.09 -5.23 19.56
C VAL A 115 -20.07 -5.00 21.06
N TYR A 116 -19.79 -6.05 21.82
CA TYR A 116 -19.84 -6.00 23.27
C TYR A 116 -18.58 -6.60 23.90
N VAL A 117 -18.00 -5.92 24.87
CA VAL A 117 -16.74 -6.32 25.54
C VAL A 117 -17.00 -6.63 27.00
N SER A 118 -16.39 -7.70 27.52
CA SER A 118 -16.37 -8.00 28.94
C SER A 118 -14.96 -8.34 29.42
N ALA A 119 -14.80 -8.35 30.75
CA ALA A 119 -13.59 -8.79 31.42
C ALA A 119 -13.88 -9.80 32.54
N THR A 120 -12.94 -10.70 32.76
CA THR A 120 -12.94 -11.66 33.88
C THR A 120 -11.61 -11.59 34.60
N GLU A 121 -11.59 -10.97 35.78
CA GLU A 121 -10.45 -11.02 36.69
C GLU A 121 -10.32 -12.40 37.34
N THR A 122 -9.10 -12.79 37.71
CA THR A 122 -8.84 -14.07 38.36
C THR A 122 -9.65 -14.20 39.66
N GLY A 123 -10.42 -15.29 39.78
CA GLY A 123 -11.23 -15.58 40.97
C GLY A 123 -12.54 -14.79 41.06
N LYS A 124 -12.94 -14.07 40.02
CA LYS A 124 -14.21 -13.32 39.95
C LYS A 124 -15.10 -13.80 38.81
N LEU A 125 -16.39 -13.51 38.93
CA LEU A 125 -17.36 -13.66 37.83
C LEU A 125 -17.07 -12.64 36.71
N GLU A 126 -17.50 -12.97 35.50
CA GLU A 126 -17.40 -12.08 34.33
C GLU A 126 -18.21 -10.80 34.54
N SER A 127 -17.67 -9.68 34.05
CA SER A 127 -18.32 -8.37 34.15
C SER A 127 -19.59 -8.31 33.31
N ASP A 128 -20.41 -7.29 33.57
CA ASP A 128 -21.41 -6.89 32.57
C ASP A 128 -20.72 -6.46 31.27
N ARG A 129 -21.38 -6.68 30.14
CA ARG A 129 -20.82 -6.31 28.84
C ARG A 129 -20.93 -4.79 28.62
N LEU A 130 -19.87 -4.22 28.08
CA LEU A 130 -19.80 -2.85 27.59
C LEU A 130 -20.14 -2.86 26.10
N GLU A 131 -21.15 -2.09 25.67
CA GLU A 131 -21.37 -1.81 24.24
C GLU A 131 -20.21 -0.95 23.71
N VAL A 132 -19.60 -1.38 22.61
CA VAL A 132 -18.53 -0.67 21.91
C VAL A 132 -18.95 -0.50 20.46
N THR A 133 -19.00 0.75 20.01
CA THR A 133 -19.23 1.08 18.60
C THR A 133 -17.89 1.04 17.86
N LEU A 134 -17.75 0.12 16.91
CA LEU A 134 -16.72 0.21 15.89
C LEU A 134 -17.18 1.21 14.85
N ALA A 135 -16.42 2.28 14.70
CA ALA A 135 -16.60 3.17 13.56
C ALA A 135 -16.49 2.40 12.24
N ALA A 136 -17.08 2.96 11.19
CA ALA A 136 -16.84 2.49 9.82
C ALA A 136 -15.33 2.44 9.52
N GLU A 137 -14.93 1.54 8.62
CA GLU A 137 -13.53 1.45 8.19
C GLU A 137 -13.03 2.80 7.69
N GLY A 138 -11.89 3.24 8.20
CA GLY A 138 -11.24 4.45 7.72
C GLY A 138 -10.93 4.35 6.22
N LYS A 139 -11.04 5.47 5.49
CA LYS A 139 -10.64 5.57 4.09
C LYS A 139 -9.30 6.30 3.99
N THR A 140 -8.42 5.83 3.10
CA THR A 140 -7.16 6.53 2.80
C THR A 140 -7.48 7.83 2.08
N ASP A 141 -6.82 8.91 2.46
CA ASP A 141 -7.00 10.21 1.81
C ASP A 141 -6.49 10.18 0.36
N LYS A 142 -7.16 10.92 -0.51
CA LYS A 142 -6.76 11.07 -1.91
C LYS A 142 -5.44 11.85 -1.99
N VAL A 143 -4.46 11.32 -2.71
CA VAL A 143 -3.19 12.03 -2.95
C VAL A 143 -3.42 13.19 -3.92
N ALA A 144 -2.80 14.36 -3.64
CA ALA A 144 -2.90 15.51 -4.52
C ALA A 144 -2.03 15.32 -5.77
N THR A 145 -2.56 15.62 -6.96
CA THR A 145 -1.85 15.47 -8.25
C THR A 145 -0.49 16.17 -8.27
N GLY A 146 -0.36 17.34 -7.64
CA GLY A 146 0.91 18.10 -7.60
C GLY A 146 2.05 17.42 -6.85
N ASN A 147 1.76 16.39 -6.06
CA ASN A 147 2.75 15.60 -5.33
C ASN A 147 3.18 14.33 -6.09
N ILE A 148 2.56 14.04 -7.24
CA ILE A 148 2.85 12.85 -8.04
C ILE A 148 3.81 13.23 -9.16
N THR A 149 4.89 12.46 -9.32
CA THR A 149 5.82 12.62 -10.44
C THR A 149 5.72 11.45 -11.40
N VAL A 150 5.64 11.74 -12.69
CA VAL A 150 5.58 10.74 -13.76
C VAL A 150 6.79 10.89 -14.67
N ALA A 151 7.45 9.78 -14.97
CA ALA A 151 8.45 9.69 -16.03
C ALA A 151 7.96 8.69 -17.09
N ASN A 152 7.64 9.21 -18.27
CA ASN A 152 7.32 8.43 -19.46
C ASN A 152 8.60 8.27 -20.29
N ASN A 153 9.23 7.12 -20.21
CA ASN A 153 10.60 6.86 -20.61
C ASN A 153 10.67 6.11 -21.95
N VAL A 154 11.48 6.62 -22.87
CA VAL A 154 11.73 5.96 -24.16
C VAL A 154 12.54 4.69 -23.97
N GLY A 155 11.99 3.56 -24.41
CA GLY A 155 12.68 2.26 -24.44
C GLY A 155 13.00 1.67 -23.07
N LYS A 156 12.38 2.18 -22.00
CA LYS A 156 12.51 1.70 -20.61
C LYS A 156 11.14 1.72 -19.95
N ALA A 157 11.01 1.06 -18.80
CA ALA A 157 9.77 1.14 -18.03
C ALA A 157 9.48 2.59 -17.59
N ASP A 158 8.20 2.94 -17.60
CA ASP A 158 7.69 4.19 -17.05
C ASP A 158 7.56 4.08 -15.54
N THR A 159 7.70 5.22 -14.87
CA THR A 159 7.66 5.26 -13.42
C THR A 159 6.70 6.34 -12.93
N ILE A 160 5.89 5.97 -11.95
CA ILE A 160 5.03 6.91 -11.21
C ILE A 160 5.44 6.85 -9.74
N THR A 161 5.89 7.99 -9.22
CA THR A 161 6.29 8.14 -7.82
C THR A 161 5.20 8.89 -7.07
N VAL A 162 4.77 8.32 -5.95
CA VAL A 162 3.62 8.80 -5.17
C VAL A 162 3.99 8.83 -3.68
N PRO A 163 3.90 9.98 -3.01
CA PRO A 163 4.07 10.07 -1.57
C PRO A 163 3.00 9.29 -0.82
N ALA A 164 3.44 8.45 0.12
CA ALA A 164 2.56 7.63 0.94
C ALA A 164 3.31 7.11 2.17
N ALA A 165 2.57 6.74 3.22
CA ALA A 165 3.14 6.18 4.43
C ALA A 165 3.84 4.83 4.16
N VAL A 166 4.85 4.49 4.96
CA VAL A 166 5.51 3.19 4.91
C VAL A 166 4.49 2.04 5.03
N GLY A 167 4.61 1.03 4.18
CA GLY A 167 3.68 -0.09 4.10
C GLY A 167 2.39 0.17 3.32
N ALA A 168 2.09 1.44 2.96
CA ALA A 168 0.98 1.74 2.07
C ALA A 168 1.23 1.18 0.66
N VAL A 169 0.16 0.83 -0.04
CA VAL A 169 0.21 0.31 -1.41
C VAL A 169 -0.30 1.37 -2.38
N VAL A 170 0.56 1.75 -3.32
CA VAL A 170 0.22 2.63 -4.46
C VAL A 170 -0.24 1.77 -5.61
N LYS A 171 -1.32 2.16 -6.29
CA LYS A 171 -1.86 1.48 -7.47
C LYS A 171 -2.10 2.50 -8.60
N VAL A 172 -1.88 2.07 -9.84
CA VAL A 172 -2.09 2.88 -11.04
C VAL A 172 -3.03 2.15 -11.98
N TYR A 173 -4.02 2.87 -12.52
CA TYR A 173 -5.07 2.33 -13.38
C TYR A 173 -5.21 3.14 -14.68
N ASP A 174 -5.87 2.55 -15.68
CA ASP A 174 -6.19 3.19 -16.97
C ASP A 174 -7.50 4.00 -16.99
N ALA A 175 -8.35 3.88 -15.96
CA ALA A 175 -9.62 4.60 -15.87
C ALA A 175 -9.96 5.05 -14.44
N ALA A 176 -10.81 6.08 -14.35
CA ALA A 176 -11.26 6.65 -13.08
C ALA A 176 -12.05 5.66 -12.20
N THR A 177 -12.80 4.75 -12.83
CA THR A 177 -13.59 3.70 -12.16
C THR A 177 -13.50 2.42 -12.97
N ALA A 178 -13.48 1.26 -12.28
CA ALA A 178 -13.41 -0.09 -12.89
C ALA A 178 -12.27 -0.34 -13.90
N GLY A 179 -11.31 0.58 -14.04
CA GLY A 179 -10.16 0.45 -14.93
C GLY A 179 -9.22 -0.68 -14.55
N LYS A 180 -8.45 -1.16 -15.53
CA LYS A 180 -7.42 -2.18 -15.37
C LYS A 180 -6.28 -1.64 -14.50
N LEU A 181 -5.77 -2.46 -13.59
CA LEU A 181 -4.55 -2.18 -12.86
C LEU A 181 -3.34 -2.27 -13.82
N LEU A 182 -2.64 -1.15 -14.00
CA LEU A 182 -1.43 -1.03 -14.81
C LEU A 182 -0.18 -1.42 -14.02
N GLY A 183 -0.16 -1.11 -12.73
CA GLY A 183 0.94 -1.47 -11.82
C GLY A 183 0.61 -1.13 -10.38
N SER A 184 1.38 -1.71 -9.45
CA SER A 184 1.32 -1.38 -8.03
C SER A 184 2.68 -1.50 -7.36
N ALA A 185 2.86 -0.79 -6.25
CA ALA A 185 4.06 -0.86 -5.42
C ALA A 185 3.73 -0.55 -3.96
N ALA A 186 4.33 -1.28 -3.03
CA ALA A 186 4.29 -0.95 -1.61
C ALA A 186 5.43 0.02 -1.25
N VAL A 187 5.16 0.96 -0.34
CA VAL A 187 6.19 1.86 0.21
C VAL A 187 7.10 1.06 1.13
N ALA A 188 8.36 0.90 0.75
CA ALA A 188 9.33 0.13 1.52
C ALA A 188 9.72 0.79 2.85
N THR A 189 10.21 -0.01 3.81
CA THR A 189 10.71 0.50 5.10
C THR A 189 11.78 1.57 4.91
N GLY A 190 11.65 2.68 5.65
CA GLY A 190 12.55 3.83 5.55
C GLY A 190 12.36 4.70 4.31
N LYS A 191 11.29 4.48 3.53
CA LYS A 191 10.88 5.32 2.41
C LYS A 191 9.60 6.09 2.74
N THR A 192 9.35 7.15 1.99
CA THR A 192 8.19 8.04 2.10
C THR A 192 7.35 8.07 0.82
N GLU A 193 7.72 7.25 -0.16
CA GLU A 193 7.12 7.25 -1.50
C GLU A 193 7.10 5.82 -2.05
N GLY A 194 6.05 5.50 -2.80
CA GLY A 194 5.95 4.29 -3.61
C GLY A 194 6.30 4.63 -5.06
N ILE A 195 7.14 3.79 -5.68
CA ILE A 195 7.52 3.94 -7.09
C ILE A 195 6.92 2.77 -7.86
N VAL A 196 5.91 3.06 -8.67
CA VAL A 196 5.26 2.06 -9.52
C VAL A 196 5.97 2.02 -10.87
N SER A 197 6.52 0.87 -11.22
CA SER A 197 7.13 0.61 -12.53
C SER A 197 6.10 -0.02 -13.46
N ILE A 198 5.90 0.56 -14.63
CA ILE A 198 4.96 0.11 -15.66
C ILE A 198 5.74 -0.10 -16.94
N SER A 199 5.54 -1.22 -17.66
CA SER A 199 6.37 -1.52 -18.83
C SER A 199 6.34 -0.41 -19.88
N GLN A 200 5.15 0.10 -20.21
CA GLN A 200 4.90 1.25 -21.09
C GLN A 200 3.50 1.84 -20.84
N LEU A 201 3.38 3.16 -20.91
CA LEU A 201 2.16 3.97 -20.85
C LEU A 201 1.81 4.54 -22.24
N GLY A 202 2.78 4.56 -23.15
CA GLY A 202 2.61 4.93 -24.54
C GLY A 202 3.42 6.15 -24.95
N VAL A 203 3.45 6.37 -26.26
CA VAL A 203 4.30 7.37 -26.92
C VAL A 203 3.69 8.78 -26.90
N ASP A 204 2.36 8.86 -26.77
CA ASP A 204 1.59 10.10 -26.80
C ASP A 204 1.18 10.53 -25.38
N ALA A 205 0.79 11.80 -25.24
CA ALA A 205 0.25 12.29 -24.00
C ALA A 205 -1.04 11.54 -23.65
N THR A 206 -1.16 11.11 -22.41
CA THR A 206 -2.28 10.31 -21.93
C THR A 206 -2.60 10.66 -20.48
N LYS A 207 -3.48 9.89 -19.85
CA LYS A 207 -3.79 9.99 -18.44
C LYS A 207 -3.84 8.62 -17.80
N VAL A 208 -3.51 8.61 -16.51
CA VAL A 208 -3.61 7.46 -15.62
C VAL A 208 -4.29 7.87 -14.33
N TYR A 209 -4.69 6.89 -13.55
CA TYR A 209 -5.45 7.10 -12.32
C TYR A 209 -4.75 6.44 -11.15
N VAL A 210 -4.37 7.22 -10.15
CA VAL A 210 -3.51 6.78 -9.04
C VAL A 210 -4.32 6.71 -7.74
N SER A 211 -4.17 5.64 -6.97
CA SER A 211 -4.73 5.54 -5.62
C SER A 211 -3.68 5.02 -4.63
N VAL A 212 -3.96 5.23 -3.35
CA VAL A 212 -3.16 4.74 -2.24
C VAL A 212 -4.05 3.95 -1.29
N THR A 213 -3.54 2.86 -0.73
CA THR A 213 -4.17 2.11 0.36
C THR A 213 -3.22 2.07 1.54
N GLU A 214 -3.52 2.84 2.58
CA GLU A 214 -2.81 2.76 3.86
C GLU A 214 -3.20 1.49 4.62
N THR A 215 -2.28 0.99 5.46
CA THR A 215 -2.53 -0.21 6.27
C THR A 215 -3.75 0.00 7.18
N GLY A 216 -4.69 -0.95 7.13
CA GLY A 216 -5.92 -0.93 7.93
C GLY A 216 -7.01 0.02 7.41
N LYS A 217 -6.80 0.71 6.27
CA LYS A 217 -7.78 1.62 5.66
C LYS A 217 -8.23 1.13 4.29
N GLN A 218 -9.42 1.55 3.90
CA GLN A 218 -9.93 1.40 2.54
C GLN A 218 -9.08 2.20 1.54
N GLU A 219 -9.05 1.75 0.29
CA GLU A 219 -8.36 2.43 -0.81
C GLU A 219 -8.93 3.85 -1.03
N SER A 220 -8.04 4.80 -1.32
CA SER A 220 -8.42 6.17 -1.62
C SER A 220 -9.26 6.27 -2.88
N GLU A 221 -9.86 7.43 -3.10
CA GLU A 221 -10.31 7.78 -4.45
C GLU A 221 -9.12 7.84 -5.39
N ARG A 222 -9.36 7.56 -6.67
CA ARG A 222 -8.33 7.66 -7.70
C ARG A 222 -8.13 9.12 -8.08
N GLU A 223 -6.88 9.55 -8.14
CA GLU A 223 -6.46 10.86 -8.67
C GLU A 223 -6.13 10.74 -10.16
N GLU A 224 -6.65 11.67 -10.97
CA GLU A 224 -6.31 11.75 -12.40
C GLU A 224 -4.94 12.42 -12.53
N VAL A 225 -4.03 11.73 -13.23
CA VAL A 225 -2.66 12.18 -13.43
C VAL A 225 -2.38 12.25 -14.91
N ALA A 226 -2.01 13.44 -15.39
CA ALA A 226 -1.57 13.64 -16.76
C ALA A 226 -0.19 13.03 -16.97
N VAL A 227 -0.03 12.30 -18.07
CA VAL A 227 1.23 11.71 -18.52
C VAL A 227 1.64 12.45 -19.78
N ALA A 228 2.79 13.11 -19.76
CA ALA A 228 3.33 13.73 -20.95
C ALA A 228 3.72 12.68 -22.00
N ALA A 229 3.67 13.05 -23.28
CA ALA A 229 4.26 12.23 -24.34
C ALA A 229 5.74 11.98 -24.05
N GLU A 230 6.28 10.87 -24.55
CA GLU A 230 7.72 10.65 -24.47
C GLU A 230 8.47 11.79 -25.17
N ALA A 231 9.66 12.12 -24.66
CA ALA A 231 10.48 13.15 -25.23
C ALA A 231 10.93 12.80 -26.66
N VAL A 232 10.81 13.76 -27.57
CA VAL A 232 11.25 13.64 -28.97
C VAL A 232 12.54 14.44 -29.15
N THR A 233 13.47 13.92 -29.93
CA THR A 233 14.70 14.63 -30.30
C THR A 233 14.35 15.81 -31.20
N ILE A 234 15.01 16.96 -30.98
CA ILE A 234 14.84 18.12 -31.85
C ILE A 234 15.53 17.81 -33.18
N ALA A 235 14.85 18.07 -34.29
CA ALA A 235 15.43 17.84 -35.62
C ALA A 235 16.64 18.76 -35.86
N PRO A 236 17.65 18.32 -36.63
CA PRO A 236 18.78 19.17 -36.98
C PRO A 236 18.28 20.41 -37.72
N ALA A 237 18.86 21.57 -37.39
CA ALA A 237 18.64 22.76 -38.21
C ALA A 237 19.21 22.51 -39.61
N GLU A 238 18.55 23.03 -40.65
CA GLU A 238 19.01 22.87 -42.02
C GLU A 238 20.42 23.49 -42.25
N SER A 239 20.76 24.53 -41.50
CA SER A 239 22.08 25.17 -41.51
C SER A 239 23.18 24.32 -40.87
N ALA A 240 22.81 23.36 -40.01
CA ALA A 240 23.74 22.42 -39.40
C ALA A 240 24.09 21.25 -40.32
N ILE A 241 23.49 21.18 -41.52
CA ILE A 241 23.71 20.10 -42.48
C ILE A 241 24.46 20.65 -43.71
N THR A 242 25.64 20.11 -43.97
CA THR A 242 26.45 20.41 -45.17
C THR A 242 26.59 19.15 -46.01
N ILE A 243 26.40 19.26 -47.33
CA ILE A 243 26.51 18.15 -48.27
C ILE A 243 27.51 18.52 -49.36
N VAL A 244 28.43 17.60 -49.65
CA VAL A 244 29.35 17.67 -50.77
C VAL A 244 29.12 16.46 -51.67
N ASN A 245 28.59 16.72 -52.87
CA ASN A 245 28.34 15.73 -53.91
C ASN A 245 29.55 15.68 -54.85
N ASN A 246 30.36 14.63 -54.77
CA ASN A 246 31.67 14.55 -55.40
C ASN A 246 31.63 13.69 -56.67
N ALA A 247 32.14 14.22 -57.78
CA ALA A 247 32.35 13.43 -58.97
C ALA A 247 33.45 12.37 -58.78
N GLY A 248 33.12 11.10 -59.01
CA GLY A 248 34.08 9.99 -59.00
C GLY A 248 34.68 9.64 -57.62
N LYS A 249 34.08 10.15 -56.53
CA LYS A 249 34.45 9.85 -55.13
C LYS A 249 33.18 9.68 -54.30
N ALA A 250 33.30 9.18 -53.08
CA ALA A 250 32.17 9.13 -52.16
C ALA A 250 31.69 10.54 -51.76
N ASP A 251 30.39 10.71 -51.64
CA ASP A 251 29.77 11.94 -51.16
C ASP A 251 29.88 12.05 -49.66
N THR A 252 29.86 13.29 -49.16
CA THR A 252 30.04 13.56 -47.73
C THR A 252 28.90 14.41 -47.21
N ILE A 253 28.29 13.95 -46.13
CA ILE A 253 27.27 14.71 -45.38
C ILE A 253 27.84 14.97 -43.99
N THR A 254 27.91 16.25 -43.61
CA THR A 254 28.32 16.68 -42.26
C THR A 254 27.12 17.26 -41.54
N VAL A 255 26.85 16.77 -40.33
CA VAL A 255 25.79 17.28 -39.45
C VAL A 255 26.43 17.78 -38.16
N THR A 256 26.33 19.07 -37.89
CA THR A 256 26.84 19.75 -36.68
C THR A 256 25.75 19.87 -35.61
N ASP A 257 26.10 20.43 -34.45
CA ASP A 257 25.18 20.64 -33.30
C ASP A 257 24.60 19.34 -32.74
N VAL A 258 25.34 18.24 -32.90
CA VAL A 258 25.03 16.92 -32.34
C VAL A 258 25.89 16.67 -31.10
N VAL A 259 25.41 15.80 -30.21
CA VAL A 259 26.13 15.42 -29.00
C VAL A 259 26.54 13.96 -29.01
N ALA A 260 27.55 13.61 -28.21
CA ALA A 260 28.01 12.24 -28.08
C ALA A 260 26.86 11.27 -27.74
N GLY A 261 26.78 10.18 -28.50
CA GLY A 261 25.71 9.17 -28.40
C GLY A 261 24.48 9.45 -29.27
N ASP A 262 24.36 10.63 -29.89
CA ASP A 262 23.33 10.86 -30.91
C ASP A 262 23.53 9.89 -32.09
N ILE A 263 22.42 9.48 -32.68
CA ILE A 263 22.40 8.69 -33.93
C ILE A 263 21.85 9.58 -35.03
N VAL A 264 22.68 9.90 -36.02
CA VAL A 264 22.28 10.63 -37.23
C VAL A 264 21.94 9.62 -38.30
N LYS A 265 20.76 9.72 -38.92
CA LYS A 265 20.39 8.93 -40.09
C LYS A 265 20.11 9.84 -41.28
N ILE A 266 20.59 9.40 -42.44
CA ILE A 266 20.35 10.02 -43.74
C ILE A 266 19.40 9.12 -44.51
N PHE A 267 18.33 9.69 -45.05
CA PHE A 267 17.36 8.99 -45.87
C PHE A 267 17.32 9.56 -47.27
N ARG A 268 16.89 8.72 -48.22
CA ARG A 268 16.43 9.23 -49.51
C ARG A 268 15.17 10.07 -49.29
N THR A 269 15.13 11.26 -49.91
CA THR A 269 14.06 12.22 -49.68
C THR A 269 12.68 11.62 -49.93
N GLY A 270 11.77 11.84 -48.98
CA GLY A 270 10.38 11.39 -49.09
C GLY A 270 10.19 9.89 -48.88
N THR A 271 11.23 9.13 -48.54
CA THR A 271 11.14 7.68 -48.27
C THR A 271 11.65 7.32 -46.88
N THR A 272 11.40 6.09 -46.42
CA THR A 272 11.97 5.56 -45.17
C THR A 272 13.32 4.86 -45.39
N THR A 273 13.89 4.94 -46.60
CA THR A 273 15.14 4.27 -46.96
C THR A 273 16.33 5.02 -46.37
N VAL A 274 16.96 4.43 -45.35
CA VAL A 274 18.24 4.92 -44.80
C VAL A 274 19.36 4.61 -45.78
N ILE A 275 20.10 5.65 -46.19
CA ILE A 275 21.26 5.55 -47.08
C ILE A 275 22.59 5.78 -46.35
N GLY A 276 22.55 6.32 -45.13
CA GLY A 276 23.71 6.47 -44.26
C GLY A 276 23.32 6.65 -42.80
N SER A 277 24.23 6.31 -41.89
CA SER A 277 24.03 6.47 -40.46
C SER A 277 25.37 6.64 -39.73
N ALA A 278 25.39 7.45 -38.68
CA ALA A 278 26.55 7.61 -37.81
C ALA A 278 26.11 7.77 -36.34
N ILE A 279 26.92 7.22 -35.43
CA ILE A 279 26.80 7.46 -33.98
C ILE A 279 27.91 8.43 -33.58
N ILE A 280 27.56 9.48 -32.86
CA ILE A 280 28.52 10.51 -32.46
C ILE A 280 29.42 9.97 -31.34
N ALA A 281 30.72 9.94 -31.59
CA ALA A 281 31.70 9.51 -30.61
C ALA A 281 31.87 10.53 -29.46
N ALA A 282 32.38 10.07 -28.32
CA ALA A 282 32.67 10.93 -27.18
C ALA A 282 33.59 12.11 -27.57
N GLY A 283 33.23 13.32 -27.12
CA GLY A 283 34.00 14.55 -27.38
C GLY A 283 33.85 15.12 -28.80
N LYS A 284 32.99 14.53 -29.65
CA LYS A 284 32.65 15.08 -30.98
C LYS A 284 31.35 15.88 -30.92
N LEU A 285 31.25 16.87 -31.80
CA LEU A 285 30.08 17.74 -31.98
C LEU A 285 29.53 17.73 -33.41
N GLU A 286 30.05 16.80 -34.23
CA GLU A 286 29.66 16.63 -35.62
C GLU A 286 29.68 15.16 -36.02
N ALA A 287 28.81 14.81 -36.97
CA ALA A 287 28.80 13.54 -37.68
C ALA A 287 29.26 13.77 -39.12
N THR A 288 30.25 13.01 -39.58
CA THR A 288 30.60 12.94 -41.01
C THR A 288 30.23 11.58 -41.55
N ILE A 289 29.28 11.54 -42.48
CA ILE A 289 28.79 10.32 -43.12
C ILE A 289 29.26 10.31 -44.57
N SER A 290 29.93 9.22 -44.97
CA SER A 290 30.33 9.00 -46.36
C SER A 290 29.30 8.10 -47.04
N ILE A 291 28.77 8.56 -48.18
CA ILE A 291 27.80 7.83 -49.01
C ILE A 291 28.50 7.48 -50.31
N ALA A 292 28.37 6.24 -50.78
CA ALA A 292 29.06 5.81 -51.99
C ALA A 292 28.74 6.72 -53.18
N GLN A 293 27.46 7.02 -53.41
CA GLN A 293 26.93 7.97 -54.39
C GLN A 293 25.51 8.43 -53.99
N LEU A 294 25.19 9.71 -54.16
CA LEU A 294 23.89 10.35 -53.99
C LEU A 294 23.18 10.53 -55.34
N GLY A 295 23.98 10.73 -56.40
CA GLY A 295 23.55 10.88 -57.79
C GLY A 295 24.21 12.10 -58.47
N VAL A 296 24.21 12.10 -59.80
CA VAL A 296 24.89 13.15 -60.60
C VAL A 296 24.15 14.49 -60.60
N ASP A 297 22.82 14.47 -60.44
CA ASP A 297 21.96 15.64 -60.50
C ASP A 297 21.74 16.27 -59.11
N ALA A 298 21.44 17.57 -59.09
CA ALA A 298 21.00 18.24 -57.88
C ALA A 298 19.71 17.59 -57.33
N SER A 299 19.68 17.36 -56.03
CA SER A 299 18.54 16.74 -55.35
C SER A 299 18.54 17.08 -53.86
N SER A 300 17.97 16.21 -53.02
CA SER A 300 17.98 16.38 -51.58
C SER A 300 18.11 15.04 -50.84
N VAL A 301 18.37 15.14 -49.54
CA VAL A 301 18.25 14.04 -48.57
C VAL A 301 17.41 14.50 -47.37
N ASP A 302 16.84 13.55 -46.64
CA ASP A 302 16.23 13.83 -45.34
C ASP A 302 17.18 13.39 -44.22
N VAL A 303 17.30 14.19 -43.16
CA VAL A 303 18.19 13.94 -42.02
C VAL A 303 17.38 13.88 -40.74
N THR A 304 17.63 12.88 -39.90
CA THR A 304 17.11 12.80 -38.52
C THR A 304 18.24 12.67 -37.51
N ILE A 305 17.95 13.06 -36.27
CA ILE A 305 18.79 12.77 -35.10
C ILE A 305 17.93 12.00 -34.09
N THR A 306 18.52 10.99 -33.46
CA THR A 306 17.99 10.33 -32.26
C THR A 306 18.96 10.52 -31.12
N SER A 307 18.58 11.32 -30.14
CA SER A 307 19.32 11.49 -28.91
C SER A 307 19.01 10.39 -27.91
N LYS A 308 19.93 10.18 -26.97
CA LYS A 308 19.77 9.21 -25.90
C LYS A 308 18.46 9.42 -25.13
N ASP A 309 17.74 8.31 -24.90
CA ASP A 309 16.50 8.26 -24.13
C ASP A 309 15.38 9.19 -24.68
N LYS A 310 15.45 9.52 -25.98
CA LYS A 310 14.43 10.27 -26.73
C LYS A 310 14.03 9.52 -28.00
N ARG A 311 12.84 9.81 -28.51
CA ARG A 311 12.43 9.35 -29.84
C ARG A 311 13.18 10.08 -30.94
N GLU A 312 13.25 9.44 -32.11
CA GLU A 312 13.82 10.02 -33.32
C GLU A 312 13.10 11.33 -33.69
N SER A 313 13.87 12.32 -34.13
CA SER A 313 13.33 13.61 -34.56
C SER A 313 12.45 13.50 -35.81
N THR A 314 11.71 14.56 -36.10
CA THR A 314 11.20 14.77 -37.46
C THR A 314 12.37 14.91 -38.43
N LYS A 315 12.11 14.68 -39.73
CA LYS A 315 13.08 14.83 -40.80
C LYS A 315 13.32 16.30 -41.13
N THR A 316 14.58 16.65 -41.36
CA THR A 316 14.99 17.90 -42.00
C THR A 316 15.48 17.59 -43.41
N THR A 317 14.82 18.13 -44.43
CA THR A 317 15.24 17.98 -45.82
C THR A 317 16.36 18.98 -46.13
N LYS A 318 17.47 18.50 -46.70
CA LYS A 318 18.58 19.33 -47.18
C LYS A 318 18.84 19.08 -48.66
N SER A 319 18.82 20.15 -49.44
CA SER A 319 19.19 20.12 -50.86
C SER A 319 20.71 20.13 -51.06
N TYR A 320 21.16 19.52 -52.15
CA TYR A 320 22.55 19.52 -52.61
C TYR A 320 22.61 19.73 -54.12
N ASP A 321 23.71 20.32 -54.60
CA ASP A 321 23.95 20.58 -56.02
C ASP A 321 24.40 19.32 -56.76
N ALA A 322 24.38 19.36 -58.10
CA ALA A 322 24.94 18.31 -58.95
C ALA A 322 26.42 18.05 -58.62
N GLU A 323 26.94 16.89 -59.04
CA GLU A 323 28.33 16.51 -58.77
C GLU A 323 29.33 17.60 -59.20
N ALA A 324 30.29 17.88 -58.31
CA ALA A 324 31.41 18.78 -58.53
C ALA A 324 32.76 18.05 -58.57
#